data_AF-F6ZYZ4-F1
#
_entry.id   AF-F6ZYZ4-F1
#
_cell.length_a   1.000
_cell.length_b   1.000
_cell.length_c   1.000
_cell.angle_alpha   90.00
_cell.angle_beta   90.00
_cell.angle_gamma   90.00
#
_symmetry.space_group_name_H-M   'P 1'
#
loop_
_entity.id
_entity.type
_entity.pdbx_description
1 polymer ?
#
loop_
_entity_poly.entity_id
_entity_poly.type
_entity_poly.pdbx_seq_one_letter_code
_entity_poly.pdbx_strand_id
1 'polypeptide(L)'
;MKKNSESLTRLYPVLPKFEIVFYVVAWIFFYFWAVLQVFYISNDITVPALRRGDLEVKRNLFQPSRSLKDTLDFEWTSWNYLLWETIICAFSLHFVFMRFCEWFWPLHRFFCSAIFSILFCFYFFGWLCVVLLLAQTFIVFFVAFLTRNTVCTWVTSIVVLLLLTYKQTIDFLQIQIPDDYLLVMYICTCTMCNLRYIAFSLELCWQKSNSKNCDKNSTVVSSLDGSIGH
;
A
#
# COMPACT_ATOMS: atom_id res chain seq x y z
N MET A 1 -11.51 41.73 2.86
CA MET A 1 -10.72 40.55 2.42
C MET A 1 -9.20 40.78 2.33
N LYS A 2 -8.69 42.02 2.27
CA LYS A 2 -7.25 42.30 2.07
C LYS A 2 -6.35 42.16 3.32
N LYS A 3 -6.95 42.13 4.52
CA LYS A 3 -6.22 42.14 5.80
C LYS A 3 -5.66 40.77 6.22
N ASN A 4 -6.22 39.67 5.70
CA ASN A 4 -5.81 38.30 6.04
C ASN A 4 -4.63 37.80 5.19
N SER A 5 -4.37 38.40 4.02
CA SER A 5 -3.21 38.04 3.20
C SER A 5 -1.90 38.62 3.73
N GLU A 6 -1.96 39.75 4.44
CA GLU A 6 -0.78 40.42 5.02
C GLU A 6 -0.31 39.76 6.33
N SER A 7 -1.20 39.13 7.09
CA SER A 7 -0.81 38.39 8.30
C SER A 7 -0.17 37.04 7.97
N LEU A 8 -0.63 36.36 6.93
CA LEU A 8 -0.12 35.06 6.48
C LEU A 8 1.26 35.17 5.80
N THR A 9 1.53 36.29 5.12
CA THR A 9 2.86 36.60 4.56
C THR A 9 3.88 37.02 5.61
N ARG A 10 3.44 37.34 6.84
CA ARG A 10 4.32 37.71 7.95
C ARG A 10 4.82 36.51 8.77
N LEU A 11 4.10 35.38 8.74
CA LEU A 11 4.44 34.19 9.51
C LEU A 11 5.47 33.28 8.82
N TYR A 12 5.56 33.36 7.49
CA TYR A 12 6.54 32.62 6.70
C TYR A 12 7.33 33.62 5.86
N PRO A 13 8.63 33.82 6.12
CA PRO A 13 9.45 34.62 5.23
C PRO A 13 9.35 34.00 3.83
N VAL A 14 8.82 34.76 2.88
CA VAL A 14 8.69 34.32 1.48
C VAL A 14 10.09 34.04 0.96
N LEU A 15 10.44 32.76 0.89
CA LEU A 15 11.76 32.30 0.44
C LEU A 15 12.01 32.87 -0.96
N PRO A 16 13.13 33.57 -1.20
CA PRO A 16 13.38 34.26 -2.46
C PRO A 16 13.27 33.27 -3.63
N LYS A 17 12.55 33.66 -4.68
CA LYS A 17 12.26 32.79 -5.83
C LYS A 17 13.53 32.19 -6.45
N PHE A 18 14.64 32.94 -6.41
CA PHE A 18 15.94 32.50 -6.88
C PHE A 18 16.52 31.33 -6.06
N GLU A 19 16.31 31.31 -4.75
CA GLU A 19 16.79 30.24 -3.87
C GLU A 19 16.02 28.93 -4.12
N ILE A 20 14.71 29.01 -4.32
CA ILE A 20 13.88 27.85 -4.71
C ILE A 20 14.33 27.30 -6.08
N VAL A 21 14.53 28.18 -7.07
CA VAL A 21 15.00 27.76 -8.39
C VAL A 21 16.37 27.10 -8.31
N PHE A 22 17.29 27.64 -7.51
CA PHE A 22 18.60 27.03 -7.27
C PHE A 22 18.48 25.63 -6.67
N TYR A 23 17.64 25.44 -5.65
CA TYR A 23 17.42 24.12 -5.06
C TYR A 23 16.79 23.13 -6.04
N VAL A 24 15.80 23.56 -6.83
CA VAL A 24 15.18 22.68 -7.83
C VAL A 24 16.18 22.29 -8.92
N VAL A 25 16.99 23.22 -9.42
CA VAL A 25 18.02 22.94 -10.43
C VAL A 25 19.12 22.03 -9.87
N ALA A 26 19.60 22.31 -8.65
CA ALA A 26 20.59 21.47 -7.99
C ALA A 26 20.05 20.05 -7.73
N TRP A 27 18.78 19.94 -7.33
CA TRP A 27 18.11 18.65 -7.14
C TRP A 27 17.96 17.87 -8.45
N ILE A 28 17.53 18.52 -9.54
CA ILE A 28 17.44 17.90 -10.87
C ILE A 28 18.83 17.47 -11.35
N PHE A 29 19.85 18.32 -11.19
CA PHE A 29 21.21 18.01 -11.57
C PHE A 29 21.75 16.80 -10.80
N PHE A 30 21.57 16.77 -9.48
CA PHE A 30 22.00 15.65 -8.65
C PHE A 30 21.25 14.37 -9.00
N TYR A 31 19.94 14.46 -9.25
CA TYR A 31 19.14 13.32 -9.69
C TYR A 31 19.62 12.78 -11.04
N PHE A 32 19.85 13.66 -12.02
CA PHE A 32 20.35 13.27 -13.33
C PHE A 32 21.75 12.66 -13.25
N TRP A 33 22.64 13.26 -12.45
CA TRP A 33 23.97 12.71 -12.19
C TRP A 33 23.91 11.32 -11.57
N ALA A 34 23.06 11.13 -10.56
CA ALA A 34 22.87 9.83 -9.92
C ALA A 34 22.36 8.78 -10.92
N VAL A 35 21.38 9.12 -11.75
CA VAL A 35 20.87 8.21 -12.80
C VAL A 35 21.95 7.85 -13.81
N LEU A 36 22.76 8.83 -14.26
CA LEU A 36 23.87 8.56 -15.16
C LEU A 36 24.94 7.67 -14.54
N GLN A 37 25.28 7.89 -13.26
CA GLN A 37 26.24 7.05 -12.55
C GLN A 37 25.74 5.60 -12.41
N VAL A 38 24.47 5.43 -12.05
CA VAL A 38 23.85 4.10 -12.00
C VAL A 38 23.86 3.44 -13.37
N PHE A 39 23.56 4.18 -14.45
CA PHE A 39 23.58 3.65 -15.80
C PHE A 39 25.00 3.28 -16.27
N TYR A 40 26.00 4.08 -15.93
CA TYR A 40 27.40 3.81 -16.24
C TYR A 40 27.87 2.52 -15.55
N ILE A 41 27.68 2.43 -14.22
CA ILE A 41 28.07 1.26 -13.42
C ILE A 41 27.28 0.02 -13.88
N SER A 42 25.98 0.17 -14.16
CA SER A 42 25.15 -0.93 -14.65
C SER A 42 25.66 -1.49 -15.98
N ASN A 43 26.05 -0.64 -16.93
CA ASN A 43 26.62 -1.11 -18.21
C ASN A 43 27.97 -1.80 -18.03
N ASP A 44 28.84 -1.27 -17.16
CA ASP A 44 30.15 -1.89 -16.88
C ASP A 44 30.01 -3.29 -16.27
N ILE A 45 28.93 -3.56 -15.52
CA ILE A 45 28.64 -4.87 -14.93
C ILE A 45 27.88 -5.79 -15.90
N THR A 46 26.87 -5.24 -16.61
CA THR A 46 25.97 -6.05 -17.46
C THR A 46 26.63 -6.53 -18.74
N VAL A 47 27.41 -5.70 -19.43
CA VAL A 47 28.09 -6.07 -20.69
C VAL A 47 29.00 -7.31 -20.55
N PRO A 48 29.88 -7.41 -19.53
CA PRO A 48 30.68 -8.62 -19.34
C PRO A 48 29.88 -9.82 -18.82
N ALA A 49 28.77 -9.61 -18.11
CA ALA A 49 27.88 -10.70 -17.65
C ALA A 49 27.07 -11.30 -18.83
N LEU A 50 26.57 -10.46 -19.74
CA LEU A 50 25.95 -10.87 -21.01
C LEU A 50 26.92 -11.68 -21.89
N ARG A 51 28.20 -11.28 -21.93
CA ARG A 51 29.24 -11.99 -22.69
C ARG A 51 29.58 -13.36 -22.10
N ARG A 52 29.47 -13.51 -20.77
CA ARG A 52 29.70 -14.78 -20.05
C ARG A 52 28.51 -15.74 -20.13
N GLY A 53 27.35 -15.26 -20.57
CA GLY A 53 26.13 -16.07 -20.64
C GLY A 53 25.37 -16.17 -19.32
N ASP A 54 25.75 -15.37 -18.31
CA ASP A 54 25.13 -15.38 -16.98
C ASP A 54 23.77 -14.66 -16.95
N LEU A 55 23.46 -13.87 -17.99
CA LEU A 55 22.22 -13.09 -18.13
C LEU A 55 21.38 -13.60 -19.29
N GLU A 56 20.16 -14.03 -19.00
CA GLU A 56 19.17 -14.40 -20.02
C GLU A 56 18.39 -13.15 -20.46
N VAL A 57 18.39 -12.87 -21.77
CA VAL A 57 17.58 -11.79 -22.35
C VAL A 57 16.20 -12.33 -22.70
N LYS A 58 15.21 -12.11 -21.84
CA LYS A 58 13.82 -12.45 -22.12
C LYS A 58 13.04 -11.20 -22.49
N ARG A 59 12.32 -11.24 -23.62
CA ARG A 59 11.43 -10.15 -24.04
C ARG A 59 10.00 -10.54 -23.70
N ASN A 60 9.39 -9.83 -22.76
CA ASN A 60 7.97 -9.99 -22.45
C ASN A 60 7.15 -8.94 -23.23
N LEU A 61 5.92 -9.28 -23.60
CA LEU A 61 5.08 -8.46 -24.49
C LEU A 61 4.74 -7.07 -23.91
N PHE A 62 4.73 -6.95 -22.58
CA PHE A 62 4.33 -5.76 -21.84
C PHE A 62 5.50 -4.95 -21.25
N GLN A 63 6.75 -5.41 -21.40
CA GLN A 63 7.90 -4.66 -20.92
C GLN A 63 8.50 -3.81 -22.04
N PRO A 64 8.59 -2.46 -21.87
CA PRO A 64 9.12 -1.57 -22.89
C PRO A 64 10.65 -1.65 -23.07
N SER A 65 11.36 -2.38 -22.21
CA SER A 65 12.82 -2.55 -22.26
C SER A 65 13.24 -4.02 -22.21
N ARG A 66 14.42 -4.34 -22.79
CA ARG A 66 15.05 -5.68 -22.66
C ARG A 66 15.31 -5.94 -21.18
N SER A 67 14.47 -6.76 -20.53
CA SER A 67 14.72 -7.17 -19.17
C SER A 67 15.82 -8.22 -19.16
N LEU A 68 16.98 -7.84 -18.63
CA LEU A 68 18.04 -8.77 -18.29
C LEU A 68 17.56 -9.54 -17.06
N LYS A 69 17.31 -10.83 -17.22
CA LYS A 69 16.96 -11.69 -16.09
C LYS A 69 18.27 -12.08 -15.42
N ASP A 70 18.57 -11.43 -14.31
CA ASP A 70 19.57 -11.95 -13.40
C ASP A 70 18.96 -13.17 -12.68
N THR A 71 19.64 -14.31 -12.77
CA THR A 71 19.20 -15.55 -12.12
C THR A 71 19.40 -15.51 -10.61
N LEU A 72 20.25 -14.61 -10.11
CA LEU A 72 20.53 -14.44 -8.68
C LEU A 72 19.49 -13.55 -7.99
N ASP A 73 18.81 -12.67 -8.72
CA ASP A 73 17.84 -11.71 -8.16
C ASP A 73 16.39 -12.13 -8.46
N PHE A 74 15.96 -13.24 -7.82
CA PHE A 74 14.59 -13.73 -7.89
C PHE A 74 13.56 -12.66 -7.48
N GLU A 75 13.85 -11.88 -6.43
CA GLU A 75 12.90 -10.88 -5.93
C GLU A 75 12.64 -9.79 -6.97
N TRP A 76 13.69 -9.24 -7.57
CA TRP A 76 13.56 -8.16 -8.55
C TRP A 76 12.83 -8.61 -9.83
N THR A 77 13.15 -9.81 -10.30
CA THR A 77 12.48 -10.40 -11.46
C THR A 77 11.02 -10.71 -11.16
N SER A 78 10.71 -11.16 -9.94
CA SER A 78 9.35 -11.35 -9.45
C SER A 78 8.55 -10.06 -9.41
N TRP A 79 9.10 -8.99 -8.83
CA TRP A 79 8.43 -7.69 -8.77
C TRP A 79 8.17 -7.10 -10.16
N ASN A 80 9.12 -7.24 -11.09
CA ASN A 80 8.94 -6.76 -12.46
C ASN A 80 7.87 -7.56 -13.22
N TYR A 81 7.91 -8.89 -13.13
CA TYR A 81 6.89 -9.75 -13.74
C TYR A 81 5.50 -9.41 -13.19
N LEU A 82 5.39 -9.28 -11.87
CA LEU A 82 4.18 -8.90 -11.17
C LEU A 82 3.65 -7.54 -11.61
N LEU A 83 4.50 -6.51 -11.61
CA LEU A 83 4.10 -5.15 -11.97
C LEU A 83 3.57 -5.08 -13.40
N TRP A 84 4.34 -5.61 -14.35
CA TRP A 84 4.07 -5.43 -15.77
C TRP A 84 2.97 -6.33 -16.31
N GLU A 85 2.92 -7.60 -15.89
CA GLU A 85 1.97 -8.54 -16.46
C GLU A 85 0.65 -8.59 -15.69
N THR A 86 0.70 -8.63 -14.35
CA THR A 86 -0.51 -8.85 -13.57
C THR A 86 -1.10 -7.54 -13.05
N ILE A 87 -0.30 -6.69 -12.41
CA ILE A 87 -0.80 -5.48 -11.74
C ILE A 87 -1.34 -4.47 -12.73
N ILE A 88 -0.58 -4.09 -13.76
CA ILE A 88 -1.04 -3.11 -14.76
C ILE A 88 -2.28 -3.61 -15.50
N CYS A 89 -2.28 -4.89 -15.90
CA CYS A 89 -3.43 -5.50 -16.55
C CYS A 89 -4.66 -5.51 -15.62
N ALA A 90 -4.49 -5.92 -14.35
CA ALA A 90 -5.53 -5.93 -13.34
C ALA A 90 -6.10 -4.55 -13.08
N PHE A 91 -5.26 -3.53 -12.91
CA PHE A 91 -5.70 -2.15 -12.70
C PHE A 91 -6.41 -1.59 -13.92
N SER A 92 -5.95 -1.90 -15.13
CA SER A 92 -6.63 -1.50 -16.37
C SER A 92 -8.01 -2.16 -16.48
N LEU A 93 -8.09 -3.47 -16.26
CA LEU A 93 -9.35 -4.21 -16.28
C LEU A 93 -10.32 -3.70 -15.21
N HIS A 94 -9.83 -3.47 -13.99
CA HIS A 94 -10.63 -2.95 -12.88
C HIS A 94 -11.13 -1.54 -13.18
N PHE A 95 -10.28 -0.64 -13.68
CA PHE A 95 -10.67 0.71 -14.06
C PHE A 95 -11.74 0.72 -15.14
N VAL A 96 -11.54 -0.06 -16.21
CA VAL A 96 -12.52 -0.19 -17.30
C VAL A 96 -13.84 -0.74 -16.77
N PHE A 97 -13.79 -1.81 -15.97
CA PHE A 97 -14.98 -2.41 -15.36
C PHE A 97 -15.73 -1.44 -14.43
N MET A 98 -15.01 -0.69 -13.59
CA MET A 98 -15.61 0.34 -12.72
C MET A 98 -16.32 1.42 -13.53
N ARG A 99 -15.72 1.87 -14.65
CA ARG A 99 -16.34 2.86 -15.54
C ARG A 99 -17.58 2.32 -16.23
N PHE A 100 -17.56 1.05 -16.64
CA PHE A 100 -18.76 0.38 -17.16
C PHE A 100 -19.85 0.28 -16.09
N CYS A 101 -19.54 -0.17 -14.88
CA CYS A 101 -20.52 -0.24 -13.79
C CYS A 101 -21.13 1.12 -13.43
N GLU A 102 -20.33 2.18 -13.46
CA GLU A 102 -20.81 3.55 -13.20
C GLU A 102 -21.82 4.02 -14.25
N TRP A 103 -21.67 3.59 -15.50
CA TRP A 103 -22.62 3.87 -16.58
C TRP A 103 -23.94 3.11 -16.40
N PHE A 104 -23.89 1.83 -16.04
CA PHE A 104 -25.07 0.97 -16.00
C PHE A 104 -25.88 1.09 -14.69
N TRP A 105 -25.21 1.14 -13.54
CA TRP A 105 -25.86 1.16 -12.22
C TRP A 105 -25.08 2.00 -11.20
N PRO A 106 -25.32 3.33 -11.14
CA PRO A 106 -24.63 4.21 -10.20
C PRO A 106 -24.94 3.86 -8.73
N LEU A 107 -26.12 3.31 -8.44
CA LEU A 107 -26.56 3.01 -7.06
C LEU A 107 -25.84 1.81 -6.42
N HIS A 108 -25.40 0.83 -7.22
CA HIS A 108 -24.81 -0.43 -6.73
C HIS A 108 -23.30 -0.54 -6.97
N ARG A 109 -22.64 0.55 -7.35
CA ARG A 109 -21.21 0.60 -7.68
C ARG A 109 -20.31 -0.10 -6.66
N PHE A 110 -20.54 0.13 -5.37
CA PHE A 110 -19.74 -0.48 -4.31
C PHE A 110 -19.89 -2.01 -4.27
N PHE A 111 -21.12 -2.50 -4.42
CA PHE A 111 -21.41 -3.93 -4.37
C PHE A 111 -20.86 -4.66 -5.60
N CYS A 112 -21.05 -4.07 -6.79
CA CYS A 112 -20.45 -4.58 -8.03
C CYS A 112 -18.93 -4.62 -7.95
N SER A 113 -18.31 -3.57 -7.38
CA SER A 113 -16.87 -3.50 -7.17
C SER A 113 -16.35 -4.58 -6.23
N ALA A 114 -17.05 -4.81 -5.12
CA ALA A 114 -16.66 -5.83 -4.16
C ALA A 114 -16.74 -7.24 -4.76
N ILE A 115 -17.86 -7.58 -5.41
CA ILE A 115 -18.04 -8.90 -6.05
C ILE A 115 -16.99 -9.13 -7.12
N PHE A 116 -16.77 -8.14 -8.00
CA PHE A 116 -15.76 -8.24 -9.05
C PHE A 116 -14.36 -8.48 -8.48
N SER A 117 -14.01 -7.76 -7.42
CA SER A 117 -12.70 -7.92 -6.76
C SER A 117 -12.55 -9.31 -6.14
N ILE A 118 -13.60 -9.85 -5.53
CA ILE A 118 -13.60 -11.22 -4.97
C ILE A 118 -13.45 -12.27 -6.08
N LEU A 119 -14.21 -12.12 -7.17
CA LEU A 119 -14.13 -13.03 -8.32
C LEU A 119 -12.75 -12.98 -8.98
N PHE A 120 -12.16 -11.79 -9.07
CA PHE A 120 -10.80 -11.61 -9.56
C PHE A 120 -9.79 -12.34 -8.68
N CYS A 121 -9.85 -12.14 -7.35
CA CYS A 121 -8.98 -12.88 -6.43
C CYS A 121 -9.18 -14.39 -6.50
N PHE A 122 -10.42 -14.85 -6.70
CA PHE A 122 -10.74 -16.27 -6.86
C PHE A 122 -10.10 -16.86 -8.11
N TYR A 123 -10.11 -16.12 -9.22
CA TYR A 123 -9.49 -16.54 -10.47
C TYR A 123 -7.97 -16.67 -10.35
N PHE A 124 -7.30 -15.74 -9.65
CA PHE A 124 -5.84 -15.73 -9.54
C PHE A 124 -5.28 -16.69 -8.48
N PHE A 125 -5.90 -16.76 -7.30
CA PHE A 125 -5.35 -17.50 -6.15
C PHE A 125 -6.11 -18.79 -5.83
N GLY A 126 -7.29 -18.99 -6.43
CA GLY A 126 -8.18 -20.08 -6.08
C GLY A 126 -8.97 -19.84 -4.79
N TRP A 127 -9.93 -20.74 -4.54
CA TRP A 127 -10.95 -20.57 -3.51
C TRP A 127 -10.37 -20.57 -2.08
N LEU A 128 -9.46 -21.49 -1.77
CA LEU A 128 -8.95 -21.70 -0.42
C LEU A 128 -8.14 -20.49 0.06
N CYS A 129 -7.31 -19.93 -0.83
CA CYS A 129 -6.52 -18.73 -0.55
C CYS A 129 -7.41 -17.49 -0.33
N VAL A 130 -8.51 -17.36 -1.09
CA VAL A 130 -9.47 -16.27 -0.87
C VAL A 130 -10.17 -16.40 0.49
N VAL A 131 -10.55 -17.62 0.88
CA VAL A 131 -11.15 -17.87 2.19
C VAL A 131 -10.17 -17.54 3.32
N LEU A 132 -8.89 -17.92 3.18
CA LEU A 132 -7.85 -17.57 4.16
C LEU A 132 -7.64 -16.05 4.26
N LEU A 133 -7.60 -15.35 3.13
CA LEU A 133 -7.48 -13.89 3.09
C LEU A 133 -8.67 -13.21 3.79
N LEU A 134 -9.89 -13.64 3.49
CA LEU A 134 -11.09 -13.13 4.14
C LEU A 134 -11.11 -13.46 5.63
N ALA A 135 -10.76 -14.69 6.02
CA ALA A 135 -10.69 -15.12 7.41
C ALA A 135 -9.68 -14.28 8.20
N GLN A 136 -8.50 -14.04 7.64
CA GLN A 136 -7.48 -13.18 8.24
C GLN A 136 -8.04 -11.79 8.53
N THR A 137 -8.61 -11.13 7.51
CA THR A 137 -9.18 -9.78 7.69
C THR A 137 -10.35 -9.76 8.68
N PHE A 138 -11.18 -10.80 8.70
CA PHE A 138 -12.30 -10.94 9.62
C PHE A 138 -11.84 -11.12 11.06
N ILE A 139 -10.80 -11.92 11.32
CA ILE A 139 -10.26 -12.12 12.67
C ILE A 139 -9.75 -10.79 13.23
N VAL A 140 -8.96 -10.04 12.46
CA VAL A 140 -8.46 -8.75 12.95
C VAL A 140 -9.62 -7.76 13.13
N PHE A 141 -10.59 -7.73 12.20
CA PHE A 141 -11.83 -6.94 12.31
C PHE A 141 -12.58 -7.22 13.61
N PHE A 142 -12.83 -8.49 13.88
CA PHE A 142 -13.57 -8.94 15.04
C PHE A 142 -12.87 -8.56 16.35
N VAL A 143 -11.55 -8.73 16.42
CA VAL A 143 -10.78 -8.35 17.61
C VAL A 143 -10.81 -6.85 17.85
N ALA A 144 -10.64 -6.01 16.82
CA ALA A 144 -10.75 -4.56 17.03
C ALA A 144 -12.15 -4.12 17.45
N PHE A 145 -13.18 -4.74 16.88
CA PHE A 145 -14.56 -4.43 17.21
C PHE A 145 -14.88 -4.76 18.68
N LEU A 146 -14.39 -5.90 19.18
CA LEU A 146 -14.59 -6.36 20.56
C LEU A 146 -13.75 -5.58 21.56
N THR A 147 -12.43 -5.55 21.37
CA THR A 147 -11.54 -5.01 22.40
C THR A 147 -11.56 -3.49 22.41
N ARG A 148 -11.83 -2.84 21.26
CA ARG A 148 -11.83 -1.37 21.09
C ARG A 148 -10.61 -0.69 21.75
N ASN A 149 -9.47 -1.37 21.71
CA ASN A 149 -8.20 -0.97 22.33
C ASN A 149 -7.09 -1.07 21.29
N THR A 150 -6.39 0.03 21.08
CA THR A 150 -5.29 0.18 20.14
C THR A 150 -4.22 -0.90 20.31
N VAL A 151 -3.77 -1.17 21.54
CA VAL A 151 -2.65 -2.11 21.76
C VAL A 151 -3.02 -3.53 21.33
N CYS A 152 -4.24 -3.98 21.65
CA CYS A 152 -4.70 -5.32 21.29
C CYS A 152 -4.84 -5.48 19.77
N THR A 153 -5.30 -4.44 19.06
CA THR A 153 -5.39 -4.48 17.59
C THR A 153 -4.02 -4.60 16.93
N TRP A 154 -3.01 -3.92 17.47
CA TRP A 154 -1.63 -4.03 16.99
C TRP A 154 -1.07 -5.43 17.23
N VAL A 155 -1.20 -5.96 18.45
CA VAL A 155 -0.71 -7.29 18.79
C VAL A 155 -1.34 -8.37 17.90
N THR A 156 -2.66 -8.34 17.71
CA THR A 156 -3.34 -9.29 16.83
C THR A 156 -2.88 -9.19 15.38
N SER A 157 -2.68 -7.97 14.88
CA SER A 157 -2.21 -7.79 13.50
C SER A 157 -0.78 -8.30 13.30
N ILE A 158 0.11 -8.07 14.27
CA ILE A 158 1.47 -8.60 14.26
C ILE A 158 1.47 -10.13 14.32
N VAL A 159 0.67 -10.72 15.22
CA VAL A 159 0.54 -12.19 15.32
C VAL A 159 0.10 -12.77 13.98
N VAL A 160 -0.90 -12.16 13.35
CA VAL A 160 -1.39 -12.57 12.03
C VAL A 160 -0.31 -12.47 10.95
N LEU A 161 0.50 -11.41 10.94
CA LEU A 161 1.64 -11.26 10.01
C LEU A 161 2.73 -12.30 10.26
N LEU A 162 3.02 -12.60 11.53
CA LEU A 162 3.98 -13.63 11.90
C LEU A 162 3.51 -15.01 11.45
N LEU A 163 2.21 -15.33 11.61
CA LEU A 163 1.63 -16.57 11.11
C LEU A 163 1.76 -16.66 9.58
N LEU A 164 1.52 -15.57 8.85
CA LEU A 164 1.65 -15.56 7.39
C LEU A 164 3.08 -15.81 6.92
N THR A 165 4.07 -15.33 7.68
CA THR A 165 5.51 -15.46 7.34
C THR A 165 6.12 -16.74 7.91
N TYR A 166 5.33 -17.52 8.67
CA TYR A 166 5.83 -18.74 9.28
C TYR A 166 6.03 -19.82 8.21
N LYS A 167 7.18 -20.50 8.28
CA LYS A 167 7.60 -21.46 7.24
C LYS A 167 6.53 -22.50 6.92
N GLN A 168 5.87 -23.08 7.93
CA GLN A 168 4.82 -24.09 7.70
C GLN A 168 3.62 -23.53 6.93
N THR A 169 3.30 -22.25 7.12
CA THR A 169 2.22 -21.58 6.40
C THR A 169 2.63 -21.30 4.97
N ILE A 170 3.87 -20.89 4.74
CA ILE A 170 4.44 -20.71 3.39
C ILE A 170 4.44 -22.04 2.64
N ASP A 171 4.92 -23.12 3.27
CA ASP A 171 4.95 -24.47 2.68
C ASP A 171 3.54 -24.93 2.31
N PHE A 172 2.54 -24.68 3.17
CA PHE A 172 1.13 -24.97 2.87
C PHE A 172 0.60 -24.14 1.69
N LEU A 173 0.92 -22.84 1.65
CA LEU A 173 0.50 -21.96 0.55
C LEU A 173 1.16 -22.34 -0.77
N GLN A 174 2.40 -22.82 -0.75
CA GLN A 174 3.13 -23.27 -1.93
C GLN A 174 2.53 -24.54 -2.55
N ILE A 175 1.92 -25.42 -1.73
CA ILE A 175 1.15 -26.57 -2.25
C ILE A 175 -0.09 -26.09 -3.03
N GLN A 176 -0.73 -25.02 -2.55
CA GLN A 176 -1.94 -24.49 -3.16
C GLN A 176 -1.66 -23.59 -4.37
N ILE A 177 -0.57 -22.82 -4.32
CA ILE A 177 -0.14 -21.88 -5.35
C ILE A 177 1.24 -22.35 -5.86
N PRO A 178 1.29 -23.15 -6.93
CA PRO A 178 2.54 -23.73 -7.42
C PRO A 178 3.45 -22.70 -8.12
N ASP A 179 2.92 -21.54 -8.49
CA ASP A 179 3.70 -20.47 -9.10
C ASP A 179 4.26 -19.54 -8.02
N ASP A 180 5.58 -19.53 -7.88
CA ASP A 180 6.30 -18.70 -6.91
C ASP A 180 5.96 -17.20 -7.04
N TYR A 181 5.71 -16.71 -8.26
CA TYR A 181 5.35 -15.31 -8.49
C TYR A 181 3.95 -14.99 -7.95
N LEU A 182 2.99 -15.92 -8.09
CA LEU A 182 1.65 -15.79 -7.52
C LEU A 182 1.66 -15.94 -6.00
N LEU A 183 2.55 -16.77 -5.44
CA LEU A 183 2.73 -16.90 -3.99
C LEU A 183 3.21 -15.58 -3.37
N VAL A 184 4.23 -14.95 -3.97
CA VAL A 184 4.72 -13.62 -3.55
C VAL A 184 3.61 -12.57 -3.68
N MET A 185 2.84 -12.59 -4.77
CA MET A 185 1.68 -11.71 -4.95
C MET A 185 0.65 -11.88 -3.83
N TYR A 186 0.35 -13.12 -3.46
CA TYR A 186 -0.61 -13.44 -2.42
C TYR A 186 -0.15 -12.89 -1.06
N ILE A 187 1.10 -13.18 -0.67
CA ILE A 187 1.67 -12.70 0.59
C ILE A 187 1.69 -11.17 0.64
N CYS A 188 2.12 -10.52 -0.45
CA CYS A 188 2.12 -9.06 -0.55
C CYS A 188 0.70 -8.48 -0.40
N THR A 189 -0.29 -9.10 -1.05
CA THR A 189 -1.70 -8.69 -0.95
C THR A 189 -2.21 -8.82 0.48
N CYS A 190 -1.95 -9.95 1.15
CA CYS A 190 -2.34 -10.16 2.55
C CYS A 190 -1.70 -9.14 3.48
N THR A 191 -0.41 -8.82 3.30
CA THR A 191 0.30 -7.80 4.08
C THR A 191 -0.27 -6.40 3.85
N MET A 192 -0.55 -6.03 2.60
CA MET A 192 -1.18 -4.74 2.27
C MET A 192 -2.60 -4.63 2.85
N CYS A 193 -3.39 -5.70 2.80
CA CYS A 193 -4.71 -5.77 3.43
C CYS A 193 -4.61 -5.61 4.94
N ASN A 194 -3.63 -6.26 5.58
CA ASN A 194 -3.38 -6.14 7.01
C ASN A 194 -2.99 -4.71 7.40
N LEU A 195 -2.13 -4.05 6.62
CA LEU A 195 -1.73 -2.66 6.85
C LEU A 195 -2.92 -1.68 6.76
N ARG A 196 -3.76 -1.84 5.72
CA ARG A 196 -5.00 -1.05 5.57
C ARG A 196 -5.95 -1.25 6.74
N TYR A 197 -6.06 -2.49 7.20
CA TYR A 197 -6.88 -2.84 8.34
C TYR A 197 -6.37 -2.18 9.64
N ILE A 198 -5.06 -2.25 9.91
CA ILE A 198 -4.44 -1.59 11.06
C ILE A 198 -4.75 -0.09 11.02
N ALA A 199 -4.56 0.56 9.87
CA ALA A 199 -4.84 1.99 9.69
C ALA A 199 -6.30 2.33 10.05
N PHE A 200 -7.26 1.55 9.56
CA PHE A 200 -8.68 1.76 9.88
C PHE A 200 -8.99 1.55 11.37
N SER A 201 -8.42 0.49 11.97
CA SER A 201 -8.63 0.20 13.39
C SER A 201 -8.06 1.30 14.30
N LEU A 202 -6.94 1.92 13.91
CA LEU A 202 -6.35 3.07 14.61
C LEU A 202 -7.24 4.30 14.53
N GLU A 203 -7.78 4.60 13.35
CA GLU A 203 -8.70 5.72 13.16
C GLU A 203 -9.95 5.57 14.04
N LEU A 204 -10.52 4.36 14.10
CA LEU A 204 -11.67 4.05 14.95
C LEU A 204 -11.35 4.22 16.44
N CYS A 205 -10.17 3.78 16.88
CA CYS A 205 -9.72 3.95 18.26
C CYS A 205 -9.48 5.43 18.61
N TRP A 206 -8.93 6.21 17.68
CA TRP A 206 -8.68 7.63 17.86
C TRP A 206 -9.99 8.42 18.02
N GLN A 207 -10.97 8.19 17.13
CA GLN A 207 -12.28 8.86 17.19
C GLN A 207 -12.96 8.65 18.56
N LYS A 208 -12.89 7.44 19.11
CA LYS A 208 -13.42 7.13 20.45
C LYS A 208 -12.67 7.84 21.58
N SER A 209 -11.35 7.95 21.49
CA SER A 209 -10.54 8.68 22.49
C SER A 209 -10.92 10.16 22.52
N ASN A 210 -11.06 10.78 21.35
CA ASN A 210 -11.51 12.17 21.21
C ASN A 210 -12.93 12.37 21.75
N SER A 211 -13.86 11.46 21.46
CA SER A 211 -15.23 11.52 22.01
C SER A 211 -15.25 11.44 23.54
N LYS A 212 -14.49 10.51 24.14
CA LYS A 212 -14.37 10.42 25.61
C LYS A 212 -13.77 11.66 26.25
N ASN A 213 -12.81 12.31 25.59
CA ASN A 213 -12.22 13.55 26.08
C ASN A 213 -13.20 14.73 25.99
N CYS A 214 -14.03 14.80 24.94
CA CYS A 214 -15.13 15.76 24.89
C CYS A 214 -16.12 15.56 26.04
N ASP A 215 -16.57 14.33 26.30
CA ASP A 215 -17.53 14.07 27.39
C ASP A 215 -16.96 14.41 28.77
N LYS A 216 -15.66 14.15 28.99
CA LYS A 216 -14.96 14.54 30.22
C LYS A 216 -14.84 16.06 30.35
N ASN A 217 -14.51 16.76 29.28
CA ASN A 217 -14.41 18.22 29.32
C ASN A 217 -15.79 18.87 29.52
N SER A 218 -16.86 18.33 28.93
CA SER A 218 -18.24 18.79 29.14
C SER A 218 -18.70 18.63 30.59
N THR A 219 -18.34 17.51 31.23
CA THR A 219 -18.69 17.25 32.65
C THR A 219 -17.84 18.05 33.63
N VAL A 220 -16.59 18.40 33.28
CA VAL A 220 -15.75 19.32 34.07
C VAL A 220 -16.24 20.77 33.95
N VAL A 221 -16.68 21.20 32.76
CA VAL A 221 -17.22 22.56 32.57
C VAL A 221 -18.55 22.74 33.31
N SER A 222 -19.45 21.75 33.29
CA SER A 222 -20.72 21.83 34.02
C SER A 222 -20.57 21.78 35.55
N SER A 223 -19.48 21.21 36.07
CA SER A 223 -19.17 21.22 37.51
C SER A 223 -18.48 22.50 37.98
N LEU A 224 -17.82 23.25 37.09
CA LEU A 224 -17.24 24.57 37.38
C LEU A 224 -18.30 25.68 37.38
N ASP A 225 -19.28 25.64 36.47
CA ASP A 225 -20.39 26.61 36.44
C ASP A 225 -21.33 26.50 37.66
N GLY A 226 -21.41 25.33 38.30
CA GLY A 226 -22.17 25.13 39.55
C GLY A 226 -21.50 25.73 40.80
N SER A 227 -20.23 26.16 40.71
CA SER A 227 -19.47 26.66 41.87
C SER A 227 -19.26 28.18 41.87
N ILE A 228 -19.72 28.90 40.84
CA ILE A 228 -19.60 30.37 40.72
C ILE A 228 -20.93 31.08 41.07
N GLY A 229 -22.00 30.33 41.31
CA GLY A 229 -23.31 30.85 41.76
C GLY A 229 -23.57 30.59 43.23
N HIS A 230 -22.85 31.26 44.15
CA HIS A 230 -23.24 31.41 45.54
C HIS A 230 -22.72 32.72 46.12
#